data_AF-A0A7K3LG84-F1
#
_entry.id   AF-A0A7K3LG84-F1
#
_cell.length_a   1.000
_cell.length_b   1.000
_cell.length_c   1.000
_cell.angle_alpha   90.00
_cell.angle_beta   90.00
_cell.angle_gamma   90.00
#
_symmetry.space_group_name_H-M   'P 1'
#
loop_
_entity.id
_entity.type
_entity.pdbx_description
1 polymer ?
#
loop_
_entity_poly.entity_id
_entity_poly.type
_entity_poly.pdbx_seq_one_letter_code
_entity_poly.pdbx_strand_id
1 'polypeptide(L)'
;DLETTKSKIRLGTGADPRVSTAEMQIYTMEETNATTTTTLVNAAKRLVDELPEGTPSDKVLEHWLASARRDDEARGVIWPTIPADVLGQAGTAWQIFPNFQIGQGLTSALCYSARPHPSYNPDKCIFEVSVFELFPEGEEPQTQWEYTPVGDPNWRSVLPQDFSNMAAVQQGMKSLGYQGAKPNPYRERAIVNLHHQLAKYMGSGEPQELPKGNHR
;
A
#
# COMPACT_ATOMS: atom_id res chain seq x y z
N ASP A 1 -19.99 -2.17 13.60
CA ASP A 1 -19.47 -1.27 14.64
C ASP A 1 -18.19 -0.64 14.13
N LEU A 2 -18.25 0.65 13.77
CA LEU A 2 -17.16 1.38 13.12
C LEU A 2 -15.98 1.62 14.07
N GLU A 3 -16.21 1.53 15.38
CA GLU A 3 -15.23 1.71 16.46
C GLU A 3 -14.01 0.79 16.37
N THR A 4 -14.16 -0.37 15.73
CA THR A 4 -13.10 -1.39 15.56
C THR A 4 -12.34 -1.31 14.23
N THR A 5 -12.70 -0.36 13.35
CA THR A 5 -12.05 -0.11 12.04
C THR A 5 -10.77 0.73 12.16
N LYS A 6 -10.47 1.27 13.36
CA LYS A 6 -9.47 2.31 13.65
C LYS A 6 -8.02 1.97 13.26
N SER A 7 -7.68 0.72 12.95
CA SER A 7 -6.27 0.29 12.87
C SER A 7 -5.58 0.57 11.53
N LYS A 8 -6.27 0.92 10.44
CA LYS A 8 -5.71 0.68 9.08
C LYS A 8 -5.97 1.74 8.03
N ILE A 9 -6.77 2.76 8.35
CA ILE A 9 -6.91 3.97 7.54
C ILE A 9 -6.16 5.07 8.28
N ARG A 10 -5.14 5.65 7.64
CA ARG A 10 -4.30 6.65 8.30
C ARG A 10 -5.11 7.92 8.50
N LEU A 11 -5.20 8.39 9.75
CA LEU A 11 -5.53 9.77 10.03
C LEU A 11 -4.25 10.60 9.83
N GLY A 12 -4.37 11.81 9.31
CA GLY A 12 -3.22 12.70 9.25
C GLY A 12 -2.72 13.01 10.65
N THR A 13 -1.40 13.02 10.84
CA THR A 13 -0.79 13.40 12.12
C THR A 13 -0.75 14.92 12.21
N GLY A 14 -1.69 15.52 12.96
CA GLY A 14 -1.78 16.97 13.14
C GLY A 14 -2.58 17.35 14.39
N ALA A 15 -2.54 18.62 14.78
CA ALA A 15 -3.26 19.12 15.95
C ALA A 15 -4.79 19.06 15.77
N ASP A 16 -5.27 19.25 14.54
CA ASP A 16 -6.67 19.08 14.17
C ASP A 16 -6.83 17.88 13.23
N PRO A 17 -7.43 16.77 13.70
CA PRO A 17 -7.64 15.56 12.89
C PRO A 17 -8.54 15.79 11.67
N ARG A 18 -9.38 16.83 11.65
CA ARG A 18 -10.25 17.16 10.50
C ARG A 18 -9.42 17.68 9.33
N VAL A 19 -8.53 18.63 9.63
CA VAL A 19 -7.63 19.25 8.64
C VAL A 19 -6.59 18.24 8.16
N SER A 20 -5.91 17.58 9.10
CA SER A 20 -4.81 16.66 8.76
C SER A 20 -5.30 15.47 7.92
N THR A 21 -6.52 14.99 8.16
CA THR A 21 -7.12 13.93 7.32
C THR A 21 -7.37 14.41 5.90
N ALA A 22 -7.91 15.62 5.70
CA ALA A 22 -8.12 16.20 4.38
C ALA A 22 -6.79 16.38 3.62
N GLU A 23 -5.79 16.98 4.27
CA GLU A 23 -4.45 17.19 3.69
C GLU A 23 -3.81 15.86 3.28
N MET A 24 -3.88 14.84 4.15
CA MET A 24 -3.30 13.54 3.86
C MET A 24 -3.99 12.85 2.67
N GLN A 25 -5.32 12.92 2.57
CA GLN A 25 -6.05 12.33 1.45
C GLN A 25 -5.77 13.06 0.13
N ILE A 26 -5.66 14.38 0.17
CA ILE A 26 -5.26 15.19 -1.00
C ILE A 26 -3.86 14.79 -1.44
N TYR A 27 -2.90 14.75 -0.51
CA TYR A 27 -1.53 14.32 -0.78
C TYR A 27 -1.47 12.91 -1.39
N THR A 28 -2.20 11.94 -0.82
CA THR A 28 -2.26 10.57 -1.37
C THR A 28 -2.81 10.54 -2.79
N MET A 29 -3.86 11.32 -3.09
CA MET A 29 -4.42 11.45 -4.43
C MET A 29 -3.43 12.12 -5.41
N GLU A 30 -2.73 13.17 -4.97
CA GLU A 30 -1.84 13.98 -5.79
C GLU A 30 -0.45 13.40 -6.00
N GLU A 31 0.06 12.59 -5.07
CA GLU A 31 1.42 12.03 -5.16
C GLU A 31 1.46 10.55 -5.51
N THR A 32 0.41 9.81 -5.19
CA THR A 32 0.36 8.36 -5.43
C THR A 32 -0.82 7.95 -6.31
N ASN A 33 -1.90 8.74 -6.33
CA ASN A 33 -3.17 8.42 -7.00
C ASN A 33 -3.64 7.00 -6.71
N ALA A 34 -3.48 6.55 -5.47
CA ALA A 34 -3.65 5.16 -5.11
C ALA A 34 -4.18 5.04 -3.68
N THR A 35 -4.90 3.95 -3.38
CA THR A 35 -5.44 3.64 -2.04
C THR A 35 -6.37 4.71 -1.42
N THR A 36 -6.83 5.66 -2.24
CA THR A 36 -7.89 6.63 -1.93
C THR A 36 -8.79 6.78 -3.17
N THR A 37 -9.92 7.46 -3.03
CA THR A 37 -10.88 7.73 -4.11
C THR A 37 -11.32 9.19 -4.08
N THR A 38 -11.88 9.68 -5.18
CA THR A 38 -12.46 11.04 -5.23
C THR A 38 -13.52 11.24 -4.15
N THR A 39 -14.34 10.23 -3.88
CA THR A 39 -15.35 10.27 -2.80
C THR A 39 -14.71 10.44 -1.43
N LEU A 40 -13.66 9.66 -1.12
CA LEU A 40 -12.94 9.74 0.15
C LEU A 40 -12.30 11.12 0.34
N VAL A 41 -11.65 11.66 -0.70
CA VAL A 41 -11.04 13.01 -0.66
C VAL A 41 -12.10 14.09 -0.45
N ASN A 42 -13.22 14.02 -1.17
CA ASN A 42 -14.29 15.01 -1.06
C ASN A 42 -14.95 14.96 0.32
N ALA A 43 -15.20 13.78 0.85
CA ALA A 43 -15.71 13.61 2.21
C ALA A 43 -14.73 14.17 3.26
N ALA A 44 -13.42 13.97 3.07
CA ALA A 44 -12.40 14.49 3.98
C ALA A 44 -12.36 16.04 3.98
N LYS A 45 -12.48 16.66 2.79
CA LYS A 45 -12.48 18.13 2.65
C LYS A 45 -13.62 18.81 3.42
N ARG A 46 -14.76 18.14 3.61
CA ARG A 46 -15.93 18.68 4.32
C ARG A 46 -15.87 18.53 5.83
N LEU A 47 -14.86 17.82 6.38
CA LEU A 47 -14.79 17.52 7.81
C LEU A 47 -14.76 18.77 8.70
N VAL A 48 -14.11 19.84 8.25
CA VAL A 48 -14.02 21.10 9.00
C VAL A 48 -15.36 21.84 9.09
N ASP A 49 -16.24 21.64 8.10
CA ASP A 49 -17.56 22.24 8.03
C ASP A 49 -18.62 21.37 8.72
N GLU A 50 -18.46 20.04 8.65
CA GLU A 50 -19.43 19.06 9.16
C GLU A 50 -19.22 18.72 10.65
N LEU A 51 -18.01 18.92 11.20
CA LEU A 51 -17.67 18.58 12.59
C LEU A 51 -17.13 19.79 13.36
N PRO A 52 -17.46 19.95 14.66
CA PRO A 52 -16.90 21.01 15.50
C PRO A 52 -15.37 20.90 15.68
N GLU A 53 -14.73 22.02 15.99
CA GLU A 53 -13.33 22.06 16.41
C GLU A 53 -13.12 21.27 17.70
N GLY A 54 -11.99 20.57 17.80
CA GLY A 54 -11.67 19.71 18.95
C GLY A 54 -12.37 18.34 18.94
N THR A 55 -13.09 17.98 17.86
CA THR A 55 -13.67 16.64 17.72
C THR A 55 -12.58 15.57 17.82
N PRO A 56 -12.73 14.55 18.69
CA PRO A 56 -11.76 13.48 18.83
C PRO A 56 -11.48 12.73 17.52
N SER A 57 -10.23 12.31 17.32
CA SER A 57 -9.75 11.73 16.06
C SER A 57 -10.54 10.50 15.61
N ASP A 58 -11.02 9.70 16.54
CA ASP A 58 -11.86 8.53 16.24
C ASP A 58 -13.25 8.90 15.74
N LYS A 59 -13.85 9.96 16.29
CA LYS A 59 -15.14 10.49 15.81
C LYS A 59 -15.01 11.17 14.46
N VAL A 60 -13.88 11.83 14.19
CA VAL A 60 -13.55 12.32 12.84
C VAL A 60 -13.46 11.17 11.84
N LEU A 61 -12.74 10.10 12.19
CA LEU A 61 -12.62 8.91 11.33
C LEU A 61 -13.97 8.25 11.06
N GLU A 62 -14.77 8.03 12.10
CA GLU A 62 -16.10 7.42 11.99
C GLU A 62 -17.00 8.22 11.04
N HIS A 63 -17.07 9.53 11.25
CA HIS A 63 -17.89 10.42 10.42
C HIS A 63 -17.41 10.48 8.97
N TRP A 64 -16.09 10.60 8.76
CA TRP A 64 -15.51 10.64 7.42
C TRP A 64 -15.83 9.39 6.60
N LEU A 65 -15.66 8.20 7.19
CA LEU A 65 -15.96 6.95 6.49
C LEU A 65 -17.47 6.76 6.28
N ALA A 66 -18.29 7.19 7.24
CA ALA A 66 -19.74 7.14 7.11
C ALA A 66 -20.28 8.10 6.04
N SER A 67 -19.73 9.31 5.92
CA SER A 67 -20.12 10.26 4.87
C SER A 67 -19.66 9.79 3.50
N ALA A 68 -18.40 9.32 3.37
CA ALA A 68 -17.90 8.76 2.11
C ALA A 68 -18.71 7.54 1.66
N ARG A 69 -19.06 6.63 2.58
CA ARG A 69 -19.90 5.46 2.27
C ARG A 69 -21.28 5.86 1.76
N ARG A 70 -21.93 6.86 2.39
CA ARG A 70 -23.25 7.35 1.94
C ARG A 70 -23.16 7.97 0.55
N ASP A 71 -22.12 8.75 0.29
CA ASP A 71 -21.90 9.37 -1.02
C ASP A 71 -21.68 8.30 -2.11
N ASP A 72 -20.89 7.27 -1.81
CA ASP A 72 -20.67 6.13 -2.72
C ASP A 72 -21.95 5.30 -2.94
N GLU A 73 -22.71 5.03 -1.88
CA GLU A 73 -23.98 4.32 -1.98
C GLU A 73 -25.00 5.09 -2.84
N ALA A 74 -25.06 6.41 -2.70
CA ALA A 74 -25.94 7.27 -3.50
C ALA A 74 -25.62 7.25 -5.00
N ARG A 75 -24.37 6.97 -5.39
CA ARG A 75 -23.97 6.78 -6.79
C ARG A 75 -23.93 5.30 -7.22
N GLY A 76 -24.38 4.36 -6.38
CA GLY A 76 -24.45 2.93 -6.72
C GLY A 76 -23.21 2.10 -6.38
N VAL A 77 -22.23 2.65 -5.64
CA VAL A 77 -21.06 1.91 -5.16
C VAL A 77 -21.28 1.42 -3.73
N ILE A 78 -21.55 0.13 -3.58
CA ILE A 78 -21.83 -0.47 -2.28
C ILE A 78 -20.55 -1.00 -1.65
N TRP A 79 -20.19 -0.46 -0.48
CA TRP A 79 -19.00 -0.89 0.25
C TRP A 79 -19.22 -2.28 0.85
N PRO A 80 -18.20 -3.16 0.84
CA PRO A 80 -18.30 -4.43 1.54
C PRO A 80 -18.46 -4.21 3.05
N THR A 81 -19.35 -4.99 3.67
CA THR A 81 -19.45 -5.05 5.13
C THR A 81 -18.53 -6.14 5.63
N ILE A 82 -17.42 -5.74 6.24
CA ILE A 82 -16.38 -6.65 6.73
C ILE A 82 -16.48 -6.69 8.27
N PRO A 83 -16.58 -7.87 8.90
CA PRO A 83 -16.46 -7.99 10.35
C PRO A 83 -15.15 -7.39 10.83
N ALA A 84 -15.19 -6.68 11.96
CA ALA A 84 -14.05 -5.85 12.34
C ALA A 84 -12.84 -6.65 12.82
N ASP A 85 -13.06 -7.82 13.41
CA ASP A 85 -12.01 -8.79 13.73
C ASP A 85 -11.32 -9.30 12.46
N VAL A 86 -12.09 -9.55 11.39
CA VAL A 86 -11.56 -9.96 10.08
C VAL A 86 -10.75 -8.83 9.46
N LEU A 87 -11.24 -7.59 9.48
CA LEU A 87 -10.48 -6.43 8.99
C LEU A 87 -9.20 -6.20 9.81
N GLY A 88 -9.30 -6.38 11.13
CA GLY A 88 -8.18 -6.34 12.07
C GLY A 88 -7.12 -7.40 11.80
N GLN A 89 -7.51 -8.58 11.34
CA GLN A 89 -6.58 -9.64 10.93
C GLN A 89 -6.01 -9.42 9.52
N ALA A 90 -6.84 -8.96 8.57
CA ALA A 90 -6.49 -8.82 7.16
C ALA A 90 -5.18 -8.04 6.97
N GLY A 91 -5.05 -6.87 7.56
CA GLY A 91 -3.89 -6.01 7.32
C GLY A 91 -4.19 -4.98 6.24
N THR A 92 -3.20 -4.15 5.93
CA THR A 92 -3.27 -3.16 4.84
C THR A 92 -2.42 -3.55 3.64
N ALA A 93 -1.61 -4.59 3.76
CA ALA A 93 -0.69 -5.01 2.72
C ALA A 93 -0.54 -6.53 2.73
N TRP A 94 -0.76 -7.15 1.58
CA TRP A 94 -0.58 -8.57 1.34
C TRP A 94 0.52 -8.81 0.34
N GLN A 95 1.35 -9.82 0.60
CA GLN A 95 2.28 -10.37 -0.36
C GLN A 95 1.75 -11.74 -0.81
N ILE A 96 1.42 -11.86 -2.09
CA ILE A 96 1.05 -13.12 -2.72
C ILE A 96 2.29 -13.63 -3.44
N PHE A 97 2.83 -14.75 -2.93
CA PHE A 97 3.95 -15.44 -3.57
C PHE A 97 3.56 -15.86 -5.01
N PRO A 98 4.44 -15.69 -6.00
CA PRO A 98 5.86 -15.32 -5.85
C PRO A 98 6.15 -13.82 -5.90
N ASN A 99 5.32 -13.00 -6.53
CA ASN A 99 5.73 -11.68 -6.99
C ASN A 99 4.61 -10.64 -7.11
N PHE A 100 3.54 -10.79 -6.34
CA PHE A 100 2.40 -9.88 -6.37
C PHE A 100 2.15 -9.29 -4.99
N GLN A 101 1.99 -7.98 -4.91
CA GLN A 101 1.69 -7.27 -3.67
C GLN A 101 0.40 -6.48 -3.81
N ILE A 102 -0.43 -6.51 -2.78
CA ILE A 102 -1.72 -5.80 -2.73
C ILE A 102 -1.71 -4.88 -1.52
N GLY A 103 -1.86 -3.58 -1.73
CA GLY A 103 -2.23 -2.60 -0.73
C GLY A 103 -3.73 -2.32 -0.81
N GLN A 104 -4.55 -3.07 -0.07
CA GLN A 104 -6.00 -2.91 -0.12
C GLN A 104 -6.50 -1.73 0.74
N GLY A 105 -7.42 -0.96 0.17
CA GLY A 105 -8.37 -0.10 0.85
C GLY A 105 -9.76 -0.76 0.90
N LEU A 106 -10.78 -0.02 1.33
CA LEU A 106 -12.16 -0.52 1.41
C LEU A 106 -12.85 -0.62 0.04
N THR A 107 -12.56 0.33 -0.84
CA THR A 107 -13.14 0.45 -2.20
C THR A 107 -12.08 0.63 -3.28
N SER A 108 -10.80 0.55 -2.90
CA SER A 108 -9.68 0.65 -3.83
C SER A 108 -8.57 -0.31 -3.45
N ALA A 109 -7.65 -0.57 -4.38
CA ALA A 109 -6.45 -1.35 -4.12
C ALA A 109 -5.30 -0.85 -5.00
N LEU A 110 -4.12 -0.76 -4.41
CA LEU A 110 -2.86 -0.54 -5.14
C LEU A 110 -2.13 -1.87 -5.25
N CYS A 111 -1.92 -2.33 -6.47
CA CYS A 111 -1.30 -3.61 -6.73
C CYS A 111 0.05 -3.43 -7.43
N TYR A 112 1.02 -4.25 -7.05
CA TYR A 112 2.34 -4.32 -7.68
C TYR A 112 2.60 -5.73 -8.18
N SER A 113 3.17 -5.85 -9.39
CA SER A 113 3.74 -7.11 -9.88
C SER A 113 5.18 -6.93 -10.32
N ALA A 114 6.08 -7.79 -9.83
CA ALA A 114 7.49 -7.81 -10.24
C ALA A 114 7.78 -9.06 -11.06
N ARG A 115 7.62 -9.00 -12.39
CA ARG A 115 7.77 -10.16 -13.28
C ARG A 115 9.22 -10.27 -13.78
N PRO A 116 9.79 -11.49 -13.91
CA PRO A 116 11.10 -11.66 -14.53
C PRO A 116 11.14 -11.02 -15.93
N HIS A 117 12.22 -10.32 -16.25
CA HIS A 117 12.36 -9.74 -17.59
C HIS A 117 12.50 -10.85 -18.65
N PRO A 118 11.91 -10.71 -19.87
CA PRO A 118 11.96 -11.74 -20.92
C PRO A 118 13.37 -12.15 -21.36
N SER A 119 14.38 -11.31 -21.12
CA SER A 119 15.78 -11.64 -21.38
C SER A 119 16.40 -12.59 -20.34
N TYR A 120 15.66 -12.97 -19.28
CA TYR A 120 16.15 -13.75 -18.15
C TYR A 120 17.39 -13.15 -17.45
N ASN A 121 17.56 -11.83 -17.55
CA ASN A 121 18.61 -11.15 -16.82
C ASN A 121 18.15 -10.97 -15.35
N PRO A 122 18.87 -11.52 -14.35
CA PRO A 122 18.49 -11.41 -12.94
C PRO A 122 18.51 -9.97 -12.39
N ASP A 123 19.12 -9.03 -13.12
CA ASP A 123 19.14 -7.60 -12.78
C ASP A 123 17.96 -6.81 -13.37
N LYS A 124 17.02 -7.49 -14.04
CA LYS A 124 15.89 -6.83 -14.70
C LYS A 124 14.58 -7.51 -14.33
N CYS A 125 13.57 -6.68 -14.08
CA CYS A 125 12.18 -7.11 -13.99
C CYS A 125 11.30 -6.17 -14.82
N ILE A 126 10.09 -6.63 -15.12
CA ILE A 126 8.96 -5.77 -15.48
C ILE A 126 8.25 -5.47 -14.17
N PHE A 127 8.30 -4.22 -13.73
CA PHE A 127 7.56 -3.75 -12.58
C PHE A 127 6.26 -3.10 -13.06
N GLU A 128 5.13 -3.65 -12.63
CA GLU A 128 3.80 -3.21 -13.01
C GLU A 128 3.09 -2.65 -11.79
N VAL A 129 2.40 -1.51 -11.98
CA VAL A 129 1.58 -0.86 -10.95
C VAL A 129 0.17 -0.74 -11.49
N SER A 130 -0.80 -1.18 -10.70
CA SER A 130 -2.22 -1.11 -11.05
C SER A 130 -3.02 -0.57 -9.89
N VAL A 131 -3.92 0.36 -10.19
CA VAL A 131 -4.87 0.90 -9.20
C VAL A 131 -6.25 0.40 -9.57
N PHE A 132 -6.91 -0.22 -8.60
CA PHE A 132 -8.29 -0.67 -8.71
C PHE A 132 -9.16 0.23 -7.85
N GLU A 133 -10.34 0.57 -8.34
CA GLU A 133 -11.38 1.28 -7.61
C GLU A 133 -12.74 0.67 -7.98
N LEU A 134 -13.67 0.66 -7.02
CA LEU A 134 -15.05 0.28 -7.27
C LEU A 134 -15.80 1.45 -7.93
N PHE A 135 -16.37 1.19 -9.10
CA PHE A 135 -17.22 2.11 -9.85
C PHE A 135 -18.67 1.62 -9.88
N PRO A 136 -19.64 2.51 -10.17
CA PRO A 136 -21.00 2.10 -10.48
C PRO A 136 -21.01 1.22 -11.72
N GLU A 137 -21.95 0.28 -11.78
CA GLU A 137 -22.08 -0.64 -12.91
C GLU A 137 -22.24 0.13 -14.23
N GLY A 138 -21.33 -0.11 -15.18
CA GLY A 138 -21.32 0.53 -16.49
C GLY A 138 -20.61 1.89 -16.55
N GLU A 139 -20.12 2.40 -15.41
CA GLU A 139 -19.32 3.61 -15.32
C GLU A 139 -17.82 3.31 -15.10
N GLU A 140 -17.41 2.05 -15.15
CA GLU A 140 -16.01 1.67 -15.05
C GLU A 140 -15.20 2.28 -16.20
N PRO A 141 -14.03 2.91 -15.92
CA PRO A 141 -13.17 3.39 -16.98
C PRO A 141 -12.58 2.23 -17.77
N GLN A 142 -12.39 2.42 -19.07
CA GLN A 142 -11.62 1.46 -19.88
C GLN A 142 -10.16 1.46 -19.41
N THR A 143 -9.69 0.28 -18.99
CA THR A 143 -8.30 0.13 -18.54
C THR A 143 -7.33 0.45 -19.68
N GLN A 144 -6.34 1.29 -19.37
CA GLN A 144 -5.25 1.61 -20.30
C GLN A 144 -3.93 1.19 -19.67
N TRP A 145 -3.13 0.45 -20.43
CA TRP A 145 -1.79 0.04 -20.02
C TRP A 145 -0.77 0.91 -20.74
N GLU A 146 0.03 1.65 -19.98
CA GLU A 146 1.10 2.46 -20.51
C GLU A 146 2.45 1.86 -20.11
N TYR A 147 3.35 1.75 -21.08
CA TYR A 147 4.75 1.43 -20.81
C TYR A 147 5.53 2.72 -20.73
N THR A 148 5.97 3.06 -19.53
CA THR A 148 6.73 4.28 -19.27
C THR A 148 8.24 4.01 -19.26
N PRO A 149 9.10 4.93 -19.73
CA PRO A 149 10.53 4.85 -19.51
C PRO A 149 10.90 4.98 -18.02
N VAL A 150 12.13 4.59 -17.67
CA VAL A 150 12.69 4.82 -16.33
C VAL A 150 12.75 6.33 -16.06
N GLY A 151 12.22 6.75 -14.90
CA GLY A 151 12.21 8.16 -14.50
C GLY A 151 11.10 9.00 -15.12
N ASP A 152 10.08 8.37 -15.70
CA ASP A 152 8.90 9.08 -16.19
C ASP A 152 8.25 9.92 -15.05
N PRO A 153 8.00 11.23 -15.27
CA PRO A 153 7.46 12.12 -14.26
C PRO A 153 6.05 11.73 -13.78
N ASN A 154 5.30 10.93 -14.55
CA ASN A 154 3.99 10.44 -14.16
C ASN A 154 4.04 9.48 -12.96
N TRP A 155 5.21 8.94 -12.62
CA TRP A 155 5.43 8.19 -11.38
C TRP A 155 5.50 9.06 -10.12
N ARG A 156 5.49 10.39 -10.27
CA ARG A 156 5.44 11.38 -9.19
C ARG A 156 6.58 11.19 -8.18
N SER A 157 6.34 11.28 -6.87
CA SER A 157 7.43 11.32 -5.89
C SER A 157 7.75 9.98 -5.22
N VAL A 158 6.77 9.11 -4.99
CA VAL A 158 6.95 7.93 -4.12
C VAL A 158 7.61 6.77 -4.87
N LEU A 159 7.06 6.37 -6.01
CA LEU A 159 7.53 5.18 -6.73
C LEU A 159 8.95 5.34 -7.30
N PRO A 160 9.39 6.52 -7.79
CA PRO A 160 10.77 6.70 -8.23
C PRO A 160 11.79 6.52 -7.09
N GLN A 161 11.43 6.87 -5.86
CA GLN A 161 12.30 6.62 -4.70
C GLN A 161 12.50 5.11 -4.50
N ASP A 162 11.43 4.33 -4.51
CA ASP A 162 11.50 2.87 -4.39
C ASP A 162 12.29 2.24 -5.55
N PHE A 163 12.09 2.71 -6.79
CA PHE A 163 12.84 2.22 -7.95
C PHE A 163 14.34 2.48 -7.80
N SER A 164 14.73 3.68 -7.36
CA SER A 164 16.13 4.01 -7.12
C SER A 164 16.75 3.15 -6.00
N ASN A 165 15.99 2.89 -4.94
CA ASN A 165 16.44 2.05 -3.83
C ASN A 165 16.62 0.59 -4.26
N MET A 166 15.69 0.03 -5.04
CA MET A 166 15.81 -1.33 -5.58
C MET A 166 17.06 -1.49 -6.45
N ALA A 167 17.33 -0.51 -7.32
CA ALA A 167 18.53 -0.52 -8.16
C ALA A 167 19.82 -0.46 -7.31
N ALA A 168 19.86 0.39 -6.28
CA ALA A 168 21.00 0.52 -5.39
C ALA A 168 21.24 -0.75 -4.55
N VAL A 169 20.17 -1.37 -4.03
CA VAL A 169 20.26 -2.65 -3.30
C VAL A 169 20.81 -3.74 -4.21
N GLN A 170 20.26 -3.89 -5.42
CA GLN A 170 20.73 -4.89 -6.40
C GLN A 170 22.22 -4.68 -6.76
N GLN A 171 22.67 -3.42 -6.89
CA GLN A 171 24.08 -3.11 -7.10
C GLN A 171 24.94 -3.53 -5.91
N GLY A 172 24.51 -3.20 -4.68
CA GLY A 172 25.22 -3.55 -3.45
C GLY A 172 25.36 -5.06 -3.25
N MET A 173 24.34 -5.84 -3.61
CA MET A 173 24.33 -7.30 -3.51
C MET A 173 25.41 -7.99 -4.37
N LYS A 174 25.99 -7.29 -5.36
CA LYS A 174 27.08 -7.80 -6.21
C LYS A 174 28.47 -7.58 -5.64
N SER A 175 28.59 -6.86 -4.53
CA SER A 175 29.88 -6.62 -3.88
C SER A 175 30.45 -7.93 -3.32
N LEU A 176 31.76 -8.14 -3.48
CA LEU A 176 32.47 -9.28 -2.87
C LEU A 176 32.34 -9.30 -1.33
N GLY A 177 32.12 -8.15 -0.71
CA GLY A 177 31.91 -8.03 0.74
C GLY A 177 30.48 -8.35 1.19
N TYR A 178 29.54 -8.60 0.27
CA TYR A 178 28.16 -8.88 0.61
C TYR A 178 27.99 -10.33 1.07
N GLN A 179 27.75 -10.52 2.36
CA GLN A 179 27.58 -11.84 2.97
C GLN A 179 26.13 -12.34 2.97
N GLY A 180 25.20 -11.59 2.38
CA GLY A 180 23.77 -11.88 2.40
C GLY A 180 22.95 -10.86 3.21
N ALA A 181 21.64 -10.84 2.95
CA ALA A 181 20.70 -9.96 3.65
C ALA A 181 20.52 -10.42 5.10
N LYS A 182 20.45 -9.46 6.02
CA LYS A 182 20.26 -9.70 7.46
C LYS A 182 18.97 -9.01 7.93
N PRO A 183 17.79 -9.47 7.47
CA PRO A 183 16.52 -8.83 7.81
C PRO A 183 16.26 -8.89 9.32
N ASN A 184 15.66 -7.84 9.85
CA ASN A 184 15.24 -7.77 11.24
C ASN A 184 14.15 -8.81 11.52
N PRO A 185 14.34 -9.73 12.47
CA PRO A 185 13.43 -10.85 12.70
C PRO A 185 12.06 -10.44 13.28
N TYR A 186 11.88 -9.17 13.68
CA TYR A 186 10.61 -8.65 14.18
C TYR A 186 9.91 -7.74 13.16
N ARG A 187 10.63 -6.76 12.62
CA ARG A 187 10.10 -5.75 11.69
C ARG A 187 9.93 -6.30 10.27
N GLU A 188 10.78 -7.24 9.84
CA GLU A 188 10.86 -7.73 8.45
C GLU A 188 10.40 -9.20 8.32
N ARG A 189 9.54 -9.66 9.24
CA ARG A 189 9.02 -11.04 9.24
C ARG A 189 8.39 -11.46 7.91
N ALA A 190 7.72 -10.55 7.21
CA ALA A 190 7.15 -10.81 5.90
C ALA A 190 8.23 -11.11 4.84
N ILE A 191 9.36 -10.39 4.88
CA ILE A 191 10.51 -10.61 4.00
C ILE A 191 11.15 -11.97 4.30
N VAL A 192 11.36 -12.28 5.58
CA VAL A 192 11.89 -13.60 6.00
C VAL A 192 10.98 -14.73 5.51
N ASN A 193 9.66 -14.61 5.70
CA ASN A 193 8.70 -15.61 5.23
C ASN A 193 8.71 -15.76 3.69
N LEU A 194 8.81 -14.66 2.93
CA LEU A 194 8.96 -14.69 1.48
C LEU A 194 10.18 -15.54 1.07
N HIS A 195 11.33 -15.31 1.71
CA HIS A 195 12.54 -16.08 1.43
C HIS A 195 12.44 -17.56 1.85
N HIS A 196 11.74 -17.90 2.94
CA HIS A 196 11.45 -19.30 3.27
C HIS A 196 10.59 -19.98 2.19
N GLN A 197 9.53 -19.32 1.71
CA GLN A 197 8.69 -19.89 0.65
C GLN A 197 9.46 -20.03 -0.67
N LEU A 198 10.31 -19.04 -1.01
CA LEU A 198 11.18 -19.11 -2.16
C LEU A 198 12.17 -20.27 -2.05
N ALA A 199 12.83 -20.43 -0.90
CA ALA A 199 13.78 -21.52 -0.67
C ALA A 199 13.10 -22.89 -0.75
N LYS A 200 11.89 -23.02 -0.21
CA LYS A 200 11.08 -24.24 -0.33
C LYS A 200 10.72 -24.54 -1.80
N TYR A 201 10.32 -23.52 -2.56
CA TYR A 201 9.99 -23.67 -3.98
C TYR A 201 11.21 -24.06 -4.82
N MET A 202 12.37 -23.46 -4.55
CA MET A 202 13.62 -23.70 -5.28
C MET A 202 14.40 -24.94 -4.79
N GLY A 203 14.10 -25.42 -3.57
CA GLY A 203 14.84 -26.50 -2.92
C GLY A 203 16.24 -26.09 -2.41
N SER A 204 16.51 -24.80 -2.20
CA SER A 204 17.83 -24.30 -1.76
C SER A 204 17.76 -22.89 -1.16
N GLY A 205 18.75 -22.54 -0.34
CA GLY A 205 18.95 -21.16 0.14
C GLY A 205 18.04 -20.72 1.28
N GLU A 206 17.66 -21.62 2.19
CA GLU A 206 16.76 -21.30 3.30
C GLU A 206 17.36 -20.25 4.25
N PRO A 207 16.58 -19.23 4.70
CA PRO A 207 17.02 -18.30 5.74
C PRO A 207 17.43 -19.03 7.03
N GLN A 208 18.49 -18.56 7.66
CA GLN A 208 19.02 -19.14 8.90
C GLN A 208 19.13 -18.08 9.98
N GLU A 209 18.93 -18.49 11.24
CA GLU A 209 19.25 -17.63 12.37
C GLU A 209 20.76 -17.40 12.44
N LEU A 210 21.15 -16.14 12.64
CA LEU A 210 22.56 -15.83 12.87
C LEU A 210 22.95 -16.23 14.29
N PRO A 211 24.16 -16.78 14.50
CA PRO A 211 24.66 -17.12 15.83
C PRO A 211 24.61 -15.90 16.77
N LYS A 212 24.10 -16.09 17.98
CA LYS A 212 24.16 -15.06 19.03
C LYS A 212 25.59 -14.98 19.57
N GLY A 213 26.43 -14.11 19.00
CA GLY A 213 27.81 -13.89 19.44
C GLY A 213 28.58 -12.90 18.55
N ASN A 214 29.50 -12.15 19.15
CA ASN A 214 30.23 -10.99 18.58
C ASN A 214 30.69 -11.16 17.13
N HIS A 215 29.91 -10.64 16.19
CA HIS A 215 30.38 -10.32 14.85
C HIS A 215 30.43 -8.80 14.73
N ARG A 216 31.68 -8.28 14.72
CA ARG A 216 32.01 -6.94 14.25
C ARG A 216 31.65 -6.82 12.77
#